data_AF-A0A2E0M488-F1
#
_entry.id   AF-A0A2E0M488-F1
#
_cell.length_a   1.000
_cell.length_b   1.000
_cell.length_c   1.000
_cell.angle_alpha   90.00
_cell.angle_beta   90.00
_cell.angle_gamma   90.00
#
_symmetry.space_group_name_H-M   'P 1'
#
loop_
_entity.id
_entity.type
_entity.pdbx_description
1 polymer ?
#
loop_
_entity_poly.entity_id
_entity_poly.type
_entity_poly.pdbx_seq_one_letter_code
_entity_poly.pdbx_strand_id
1 'polypeptide(L)'
;MLLIEGSGWAWHIIRRMILPGAAKLCIEELEQKNICHQCIGEGYLSDAVESAGTMGKCDYCGDDEEPTVPLVQVADRVEAVFNDHFERTPAEPNWYEEQLLKDKEIEFSWWREGQPTIDAIEEVAGVSLDVARDLQKILNDRHASYDEYWEETEFDEDAHYWDTPADYSDVWGQWRAFEKELKTETRYFSPRAAEFLKMIFADLATLKTRDGKSLVIEAGPIPRLRSSTAHAILRLKVL
;
A
#
# COMPACT_ATOMS: atom_id res chain seq x y z
N MET A 1 -12.93 47.58 -5.25
CA MET A 1 -11.46 47.49 -5.19
C MET A 1 -11.04 47.74 -3.75
N LEU A 2 -11.15 46.71 -2.91
CA LEU A 2 -10.61 46.68 -1.55
C LEU A 2 -9.46 45.68 -1.60
N LEU A 3 -8.24 46.21 -1.55
CA LEU A 3 -7.02 45.44 -1.39
C LEU A 3 -7.01 44.92 0.05
N ILE A 4 -7.28 43.62 0.22
CA ILE A 4 -7.05 42.93 1.48
C ILE A 4 -5.74 42.15 1.29
N GLU A 5 -4.64 42.79 1.68
CA GLU A 5 -3.43 42.07 2.08
C GLU A 5 -3.77 41.31 3.35
N GLY A 6 -3.96 40.00 3.24
CA GLY A 6 -4.44 39.15 4.33
C GLY A 6 -3.85 37.76 4.21
N SER A 7 -3.09 37.39 5.23
CA SER A 7 -2.51 36.07 5.54
C SER A 7 -3.35 34.90 5.03
N GLY A 8 -2.69 33.86 4.51
CA GLY A 8 -3.32 32.66 3.90
C GLY A 8 -4.43 32.01 4.75
N TRP A 9 -4.45 32.25 6.06
CA TRP A 9 -5.48 31.77 6.97
C TRP A 9 -6.86 32.37 6.73
N ALA A 10 -6.95 33.61 6.25
CA ALA A 10 -8.24 34.24 5.89
C ALA A 10 -8.86 33.58 4.65
N TRP A 11 -8.03 33.12 3.70
CA TRP A 11 -8.49 32.37 2.54
C TRP A 11 -8.93 30.94 2.92
N HIS A 12 -8.27 30.27 3.87
CA HIS A 12 -8.71 28.98 4.40
C HIS A 12 -10.06 29.06 5.16
N ILE A 13 -10.27 30.12 5.95
CA ILE A 13 -11.54 30.34 6.68
C ILE A 13 -12.68 30.67 5.70
N ILE A 14 -12.43 31.49 4.68
CA ILE A 14 -13.44 31.83 3.66
C ILE A 14 -13.75 30.63 2.76
N ARG A 15 -12.75 29.79 2.43
CA ARG A 15 -12.95 28.52 1.73
C ARG A 15 -13.88 27.63 2.56
N ARG A 16 -13.64 27.45 3.86
CA ARG A 16 -14.35 26.44 4.67
C ARG A 16 -15.75 26.85 5.18
N MET A 17 -16.11 28.15 5.19
CA MET A 17 -17.45 28.61 5.64
C MET A 17 -18.52 28.68 4.53
N ILE A 18 -18.15 28.69 3.25
CA ILE A 18 -19.09 28.76 2.11
C ILE A 18 -19.35 27.36 1.50
N LEU A 19 -18.61 26.33 1.92
CA LEU A 19 -18.40 25.09 1.16
C LEU A 19 -19.09 23.77 1.59
N PRO A 20 -20.02 23.64 2.58
CA PRO A 20 -20.61 22.32 2.80
C PRO A 20 -21.49 21.86 1.62
N GLY A 21 -22.06 22.80 0.84
CA GLY A 21 -22.84 22.47 -0.37
C GLY A 21 -22.00 22.35 -1.64
N ALA A 22 -20.98 23.20 -1.81
CA ALA A 22 -20.16 23.21 -3.03
C ALA A 22 -19.04 22.14 -3.02
N ALA A 23 -18.53 21.72 -1.84
CA ALA A 23 -17.62 20.58 -1.77
C ALA A 23 -18.36 19.27 -2.11
N LYS A 24 -19.60 19.11 -1.62
CA LYS A 24 -20.45 17.95 -1.90
C LYS A 24 -20.78 17.79 -3.39
N LEU A 25 -21.07 18.91 -4.06
CA LEU A 25 -21.28 18.96 -5.52
C LEU A 25 -20.01 18.57 -6.31
N CYS A 26 -18.82 18.86 -5.79
CA CYS A 26 -17.57 18.44 -6.42
C CYS A 26 -17.25 16.95 -6.22
N ILE A 27 -17.70 16.33 -5.13
CA ILE A 27 -17.40 14.91 -4.84
C ILE A 27 -18.31 13.98 -5.67
N GLU A 28 -19.60 14.27 -5.75
CA GLU A 28 -20.54 13.48 -6.57
C GLU A 28 -20.12 13.46 -8.06
N GLU A 29 -19.47 14.52 -8.55
CA GLU A 29 -18.87 14.58 -9.89
C GLU A 29 -17.64 13.67 -10.03
N LEU A 30 -16.81 13.56 -8.99
CA LEU A 30 -15.64 12.68 -8.98
C LEU A 30 -16.03 11.21 -8.88
N GLU A 31 -17.09 10.88 -8.14
CA GLU A 31 -17.58 9.51 -7.99
C GLU A 31 -18.13 8.93 -9.31
N GLN A 32 -18.58 9.80 -10.22
CA GLN A 32 -19.08 9.43 -11.55
C GLN A 32 -17.96 9.28 -12.58
N LYS A 33 -16.73 9.70 -12.27
CA LYS A 33 -15.60 9.56 -13.19
C LYS A 33 -15.19 8.11 -13.35
N ASN A 34 -14.82 7.75 -14.57
CA ASN A 34 -14.32 6.43 -14.92
C ASN A 34 -12.85 6.49 -15.33
N ILE A 35 -12.11 5.46 -14.94
CA ILE A 35 -10.70 5.26 -15.26
C ILE A 35 -10.51 3.92 -16.00
N CYS A 36 -9.64 3.90 -17.00
CA CYS A 36 -9.28 2.70 -17.74
C CYS A 36 -8.04 2.01 -17.16
N HIS A 37 -7.85 0.74 -17.54
CA HIS A 37 -6.67 -0.05 -17.14
C HIS A 37 -5.34 0.58 -17.60
N GLN A 38 -5.31 1.29 -18.73
CA GLN A 38 -4.09 1.88 -19.28
C GLN A 38 -3.63 3.14 -18.53
N CYS A 39 -4.53 3.81 -17.83
CA CYS A 39 -4.18 4.92 -16.93
C CYS A 39 -3.57 4.43 -15.60
N ILE A 40 -3.59 3.12 -15.34
CA ILE A 40 -3.10 2.47 -14.13
C ILE A 40 -1.82 1.72 -14.50
N GLY A 41 -0.68 2.13 -13.93
CA GLY A 41 0.62 1.52 -14.16
C GLY A 41 0.89 0.28 -13.32
N GLU A 42 0.14 0.07 -12.23
CA GLU A 42 0.28 -1.09 -11.36
C GLU A 42 -0.41 -2.32 -11.99
N GLY A 43 0.35 -3.42 -12.12
CA GLY A 43 -0.07 -4.57 -12.91
C GLY A 43 -1.27 -5.32 -12.33
N TYR A 44 -1.34 -5.48 -11.00
CA TYR A 44 -2.44 -6.19 -10.36
C TYR A 44 -3.76 -5.41 -10.45
N LEU A 45 -3.72 -4.10 -10.19
CA LEU A 45 -4.85 -3.18 -10.34
C LEU A 45 -5.30 -3.12 -11.80
N SER A 46 -4.37 -3.05 -12.75
CA SER A 46 -4.67 -3.07 -14.18
C SER A 46 -5.40 -4.37 -14.59
N ASP A 47 -4.87 -5.55 -14.25
CA ASP A 47 -5.50 -6.85 -14.51
C ASP A 47 -6.88 -6.97 -13.82
N ALA A 48 -7.00 -6.42 -12.60
CA ALA A 48 -8.23 -6.42 -11.84
C ALA A 48 -9.28 -5.42 -12.39
N VAL A 49 -8.86 -4.42 -13.17
CA VAL A 49 -9.74 -3.53 -13.93
C VAL A 49 -10.12 -4.16 -15.27
N GLU A 50 -9.21 -4.83 -15.96
CA GLU A 50 -9.52 -5.56 -17.19
C GLU A 50 -10.57 -6.66 -16.98
N SER A 51 -10.46 -7.40 -15.87
CA SER A 51 -11.37 -8.52 -15.57
C SER A 51 -12.74 -8.11 -15.04
N ALA A 52 -12.82 -6.99 -14.31
CA ALA A 52 -14.06 -6.51 -13.69
C ALA A 52 -14.74 -5.37 -14.48
N GLY A 53 -14.00 -4.68 -15.33
CA GLY A 53 -14.40 -3.46 -16.01
C GLY A 53 -15.41 -3.68 -17.14
N THR A 54 -16.13 -2.62 -17.45
CA THR A 54 -17.06 -2.56 -18.59
C THR A 54 -16.51 -1.61 -19.65
N MET A 55 -16.76 -1.90 -20.93
CA MET A 55 -16.40 -0.96 -22.00
C MET A 55 -17.11 0.38 -21.78
N GLY A 56 -16.32 1.44 -21.70
CA GLY A 56 -16.80 2.77 -21.37
C GLY A 56 -15.76 3.84 -21.67
N LYS A 57 -16.19 5.09 -21.59
CA LYS A 57 -15.30 6.23 -21.81
C LYS A 57 -14.51 6.55 -20.55
N CYS A 58 -13.19 6.61 -20.67
CA CYS A 58 -12.31 7.11 -19.61
C CYS A 58 -12.29 8.64 -19.60
N ASP A 59 -12.45 9.24 -18.42
CA ASP A 59 -12.47 10.70 -18.27
C ASP A 59 -11.07 11.33 -18.28
N TYR A 60 -10.02 10.51 -18.16
CA TYR A 60 -8.63 10.97 -18.09
C TYR A 60 -7.89 10.85 -19.44
N CYS A 61 -7.92 9.68 -20.09
CA CYS A 61 -7.31 9.52 -21.41
C CYS A 61 -8.24 9.90 -22.57
N GLY A 62 -9.56 9.87 -22.34
CA GLY A 62 -10.57 10.18 -23.35
C GLY A 62 -10.93 9.01 -24.28
N ASP A 63 -10.30 7.85 -24.11
CA ASP A 63 -10.57 6.64 -24.90
C ASP A 63 -11.87 5.95 -24.45
N ASP A 64 -12.61 5.40 -25.41
CA ASP A 64 -13.92 4.77 -25.22
C ASP A 64 -13.97 3.27 -25.58
N GLU A 65 -12.86 2.71 -26.08
CA GLU A 65 -12.76 1.31 -26.49
C GLU A 65 -12.17 0.39 -25.40
N GLU A 66 -11.83 0.92 -24.24
CA GLU A 66 -11.12 0.20 -23.17
C GLU A 66 -12.05 -0.18 -21.99
N PRO A 67 -11.74 -1.25 -21.23
CA PRO A 67 -12.44 -1.56 -19.99
C PRO A 67 -12.18 -0.47 -18.96
N THR A 68 -13.27 0.06 -18.43
CA THR A 68 -13.29 1.15 -17.44
C THR A 68 -13.99 0.72 -16.17
N VAL A 69 -13.54 1.30 -15.06
CA VAL A 69 -14.16 1.19 -13.74
C VAL A 69 -14.41 2.58 -13.16
N PRO A 70 -15.42 2.74 -12.29
CA PRO A 70 -15.62 3.98 -11.57
C PRO A 70 -14.46 4.24 -10.62
N LEU A 71 -14.08 5.51 -10.47
CA LEU A 71 -12.95 5.95 -9.65
C LEU A 71 -13.09 5.51 -8.18
N VAL A 72 -14.33 5.43 -7.68
CA VAL A 72 -14.70 4.93 -6.35
C VAL A 72 -14.16 3.52 -6.09
N GLN A 73 -14.25 2.61 -7.06
CA GLN A 73 -13.75 1.24 -6.89
C GLN A 73 -12.22 1.19 -6.80
N VAL A 74 -11.53 2.10 -7.48
CA VAL A 74 -10.08 2.23 -7.36
C VAL A 74 -9.73 2.79 -5.98
N ALA A 75 -10.47 3.80 -5.51
CA ALA A 75 -10.30 4.35 -4.16
C ALA A 75 -10.43 3.27 -3.08
N ASP A 76 -11.44 2.38 -3.17
CA ASP A 76 -11.63 1.29 -2.21
C ASP A 76 -10.42 0.33 -2.15
N ARG A 77 -9.80 0.06 -3.30
CA ARG A 77 -8.62 -0.81 -3.38
C ARG A 77 -7.38 -0.11 -2.82
N VAL A 78 -7.20 1.16 -3.14
CA VAL A 78 -6.10 1.98 -2.60
C VAL A 78 -6.23 2.08 -1.08
N GLU A 79 -7.42 2.35 -0.57
CA GLU A 79 -7.70 2.40 0.87
C GLU A 79 -7.32 1.10 1.59
N ALA A 80 -7.65 -0.06 1.01
CA ALA A 80 -7.25 -1.35 1.55
C ALA A 80 -5.72 -1.50 1.65
N VAL A 81 -4.99 -1.11 0.60
CA VAL A 81 -3.52 -1.17 0.60
C VAL A 81 -2.91 -0.22 1.63
N PHE A 82 -3.47 0.99 1.77
CA PHE A 82 -3.02 1.95 2.78
C PHE A 82 -3.20 1.42 4.20
N ASN A 83 -4.34 0.77 4.49
CA ASN A 83 -4.57 0.17 5.81
C ASN A 83 -3.61 -0.98 6.13
N ASP A 84 -3.16 -1.74 5.13
CA ASP A 84 -2.30 -2.91 5.33
C ASP A 84 -0.80 -2.56 5.36
N HIS A 85 -0.38 -1.54 4.61
CA HIS A 85 1.03 -1.28 4.30
C HIS A 85 1.54 0.11 4.67
N PHE A 86 0.66 1.04 5.06
CA PHE A 86 1.06 2.41 5.34
C PHE A 86 0.62 2.85 6.73
N GLU A 87 1.46 3.66 7.35
CA GLU A 87 1.16 4.33 8.61
C GLU A 87 1.35 5.84 8.44
N ARG A 88 0.60 6.64 9.20
CA ARG A 88 0.71 8.09 9.13
C ARG A 88 1.82 8.58 10.07
N THR A 89 2.73 9.41 9.55
CA THR A 89 3.75 10.06 10.35
C THR A 89 3.14 11.19 11.19
N PRO A 90 3.58 11.38 12.44
CA PRO A 90 3.19 12.52 13.26
C PRO A 90 3.39 13.86 12.54
N ALA A 91 2.43 14.78 12.71
CA ALA A 91 2.50 16.14 12.19
C ALA A 91 3.48 17.03 12.97
N GLU A 92 3.80 16.65 14.20
CA GLU A 92 4.64 17.39 15.12
C GLU A 92 5.83 16.53 15.59
N PRO A 93 6.99 17.16 15.88
CA PRO A 93 8.13 16.46 16.45
C PRO A 93 7.79 15.80 17.78
N ASN A 94 8.41 14.66 18.06
CA ASN A 94 8.23 14.03 19.36
C ASN A 94 8.95 14.82 20.47
N TRP A 95 8.65 14.48 21.73
CA TRP A 95 9.21 15.19 22.90
C TRP A 95 10.75 15.26 22.90
N TYR A 96 11.43 14.25 22.34
CA TYR A 96 12.89 14.18 22.32
C TYR A 96 13.46 15.11 21.23
N GLU A 97 12.87 15.08 20.04
CA GLU A 97 13.19 15.99 18.93
C GLU A 97 12.93 17.45 19.30
N GLU A 98 11.87 17.74 20.04
CA GLU A 98 11.64 19.09 20.58
C GLU A 98 12.76 19.56 21.51
N GLN A 99 13.32 18.67 22.34
CA GLN A 99 14.42 19.02 23.23
C GLN A 99 15.70 19.29 22.41
N LEU A 100 15.94 18.49 21.38
CA LEU A 100 17.06 18.72 20.46
C LEU A 100 16.93 20.05 19.72
N LEU A 101 15.73 20.43 19.28
CA LEU A 101 15.47 21.73 18.65
C LEU A 101 15.69 22.93 19.60
N LYS A 102 15.49 22.74 20.91
CA LYS A 102 15.71 23.78 21.93
C LYS A 102 17.17 23.92 22.32
N ASP A 103 17.99 22.89 22.10
CA ASP A 103 19.41 22.90 22.39
C ASP A 103 20.17 23.72 21.33
N LYS A 104 20.89 24.76 21.78
CA LYS A 104 21.66 25.63 20.88
C LYS A 104 23.04 25.06 20.55
N GLU A 105 23.48 24.02 21.25
CA GLU A 105 24.77 23.38 21.04
C GLU A 105 24.70 22.27 19.97
N ILE A 106 23.48 21.87 19.57
CA ILE A 106 23.23 20.84 18.56
C ILE A 106 22.58 21.49 17.34
N GLU A 107 23.21 21.40 16.18
CA GLU A 107 22.58 21.77 14.91
C GLU A 107 21.62 20.66 14.46
N PHE A 108 20.42 20.64 15.06
CA PHE A 108 19.34 19.73 14.67
C PHE A 108 18.22 20.51 13.98
N SER A 109 17.79 20.02 12.81
CA SER A 109 16.67 20.56 12.05
C SER A 109 15.67 19.43 11.82
N TRP A 110 14.41 19.67 12.16
CA TRP A 110 13.36 18.69 12.01
C TRP A 110 12.64 18.86 10.67
N TRP A 111 12.37 17.73 10.03
CA TRP A 111 11.59 17.61 8.81
C TRP A 111 10.61 16.46 9.02
N ARG A 112 9.39 16.60 8.53
CA ARG A 112 8.41 15.52 8.62
C ARG A 112 8.90 14.33 7.78
N GLU A 113 8.98 13.17 8.41
CA GLU A 113 9.37 11.94 7.72
C GLU A 113 8.18 11.35 6.93
N GLY A 114 8.49 10.55 5.91
CA GLY A 114 7.52 9.96 5.01
C GLY A 114 7.30 10.78 3.75
N GLN A 115 6.34 10.32 2.96
CA GLN A 115 5.93 10.90 1.68
C GLN A 115 4.54 11.53 1.78
N PRO A 116 4.27 12.63 1.05
CA PRO A 116 2.94 13.21 0.98
C PRO A 116 1.87 12.22 0.50
N THR A 117 0.64 12.34 0.99
CA THR A 117 -0.49 11.46 0.62
C THR A 117 -0.65 11.29 -0.89
N ILE A 118 -0.53 12.38 -1.66
CA ILE A 118 -0.74 12.36 -3.10
C ILE A 118 0.36 11.53 -3.79
N ASP A 119 1.61 11.68 -3.37
CA ASP A 119 2.76 10.98 -3.95
C ASP A 119 2.67 9.48 -3.60
N ALA A 120 2.26 9.14 -2.38
CA ALA A 120 2.02 7.77 -1.95
C ALA A 120 0.91 7.08 -2.78
N ILE A 121 -0.20 7.79 -3.06
CA ILE A 121 -1.28 7.26 -3.90
C ILE A 121 -0.81 7.09 -5.35
N GLU A 122 -0.03 8.04 -5.87
CA GLU A 122 0.55 7.97 -7.22
C GLU A 122 1.44 6.72 -7.36
N GLU A 123 2.30 6.46 -6.38
CA GLU A 123 3.18 5.30 -6.35
C GLU A 123 2.41 3.98 -6.25
N VAL A 124 1.45 3.88 -5.31
CA VAL A 124 0.68 2.65 -5.06
C VAL A 124 -0.20 2.28 -6.26
N ALA A 125 -0.89 3.24 -6.86
CA ALA A 125 -1.79 2.98 -7.98
C ALA A 125 -1.09 3.05 -9.34
N GLY A 126 0.12 3.62 -9.41
CA GLY A 126 0.83 3.87 -10.67
C GLY A 126 0.05 4.79 -11.61
N VAL A 127 -0.65 5.79 -11.07
CA VAL A 127 -1.54 6.68 -11.85
C VAL A 127 -0.88 8.03 -12.11
N SER A 128 -1.55 8.93 -12.84
CA SER A 128 -1.10 10.31 -12.95
C SER A 128 -1.46 11.13 -11.71
N LEU A 129 -0.69 12.19 -11.45
CA LEU A 129 -0.94 13.17 -10.38
C LEU A 129 -2.39 13.69 -10.32
N ASP A 130 -3.05 13.90 -11.47
CA ASP A 130 -4.43 14.39 -11.50
C ASP A 130 -5.43 13.34 -10.99
N VAL A 131 -5.21 12.06 -11.34
CA VAL A 131 -5.99 10.94 -10.80
C VAL A 131 -5.73 10.79 -9.31
N ALA A 132 -4.46 10.85 -8.88
CA ALA A 132 -4.09 10.72 -7.47
C ALA A 132 -4.75 11.81 -6.60
N ARG A 133 -4.79 13.05 -7.08
CA ARG A 133 -5.50 14.15 -6.42
C ARG A 133 -7.00 13.92 -6.30
N ASP A 134 -7.62 13.36 -7.34
CA ASP A 134 -9.06 13.08 -7.31
C ASP A 134 -9.37 11.89 -6.37
N LEU A 135 -8.52 10.86 -6.35
CA LEU A 135 -8.59 9.76 -5.38
C LEU A 135 -8.43 10.27 -3.94
N GLN A 136 -7.44 11.13 -3.68
CA GLN A 136 -7.20 11.71 -2.37
C GLN A 136 -8.42 12.48 -1.87
N LYS A 137 -9.09 13.27 -2.71
CA LYS A 137 -10.32 13.98 -2.32
C LYS A 137 -11.45 13.03 -1.93
N ILE A 138 -11.63 11.94 -2.68
CA ILE A 138 -12.64 10.92 -2.37
C ILE A 138 -12.35 10.28 -1.02
N LEU A 139 -11.08 9.89 -0.78
CA LEU A 139 -10.68 9.25 0.47
C LEU A 139 -10.77 10.20 1.67
N ASN A 140 -10.30 11.44 1.52
CA ASN A 140 -10.38 12.45 2.56
C ASN A 140 -11.83 12.74 2.95
N ASP A 141 -12.77 12.85 2.00
CA ASP A 141 -14.19 13.08 2.34
C ASP A 141 -14.79 11.92 3.14
N ARG A 142 -14.43 10.66 2.83
CA ARG A 142 -14.88 9.48 3.58
C ARG A 142 -14.40 9.48 5.03
N HIS A 143 -13.17 9.95 5.24
CA HIS A 143 -12.50 9.96 6.54
C HIS A 143 -12.56 11.30 7.26
N ALA A 144 -13.24 12.29 6.67
CA ALA A 144 -13.39 13.61 7.26
C ALA A 144 -14.24 13.55 8.54
N SER A 145 -13.58 13.63 9.69
CA SER A 145 -14.26 13.86 10.96
C SER A 145 -14.65 15.33 11.10
N TYR A 146 -15.96 15.61 11.17
CA TYR A 146 -16.47 16.97 11.41
C TYR A 146 -16.31 17.42 12.87
N ASP A 147 -15.98 16.53 13.80
CA ASP A 147 -15.89 16.91 15.23
C ASP A 147 -14.49 17.48 15.58
N GLU A 148 -13.44 17.01 14.90
CA GLU A 148 -12.04 17.36 15.15
C GLU A 148 -11.48 18.24 14.04
N TYR A 149 -12.10 19.41 13.86
CA TYR A 149 -11.78 20.39 12.82
C TYR A 149 -10.32 20.86 12.72
N TRP A 150 -9.56 20.70 13.81
CA TRP A 150 -8.19 21.20 13.97
C TRP A 150 -7.14 20.10 13.87
N GLU A 151 -7.55 18.85 13.78
CA GLU A 151 -6.65 17.71 13.65
C GLU A 151 -6.56 17.28 12.20
N GLU A 152 -5.36 16.88 11.78
CA GLU A 152 -5.18 16.23 10.48
C GLU A 152 -5.98 14.93 10.47
N THR A 153 -6.72 14.70 9.38
CA THR A 153 -7.53 13.49 9.19
C THR A 153 -6.81 12.46 8.31
N GLU A 154 -7.38 11.28 8.13
CA GLU A 154 -6.80 10.30 7.20
C GLU A 154 -6.93 10.80 5.76
N PHE A 155 -5.88 10.59 4.97
CA PHE A 155 -5.76 11.07 3.59
C PHE A 155 -5.85 12.59 3.44
N ASP A 156 -5.54 13.38 4.47
CA ASP A 156 -5.43 14.83 4.34
C ASP A 156 -4.37 15.22 3.28
N GLU A 157 -4.53 16.39 2.66
CA GLU A 157 -3.60 16.92 1.64
C GLU A 157 -2.19 17.10 2.23
N ASP A 158 -2.12 17.50 3.50
CA ASP A 158 -0.88 17.71 4.24
C ASP A 158 -0.38 16.46 4.98
N ALA A 159 -1.16 15.36 4.99
CA ALA A 159 -0.76 14.13 5.67
C ALA A 159 0.46 13.48 4.99
N HIS A 160 1.32 12.86 5.80
CA HIS A 160 2.48 12.13 5.32
C HIS A 160 2.41 10.68 5.79
N TYR A 161 2.78 9.77 4.89
CA TYR A 161 2.77 8.35 5.12
C TYR A 161 4.17 7.77 4.96
N TRP A 162 4.47 6.75 5.74
CA TRP A 162 5.64 5.92 5.55
C TRP A 162 5.23 4.47 5.33
N ASP A 163 6.07 3.73 4.63
CA ASP A 163 5.83 2.32 4.39
C ASP A 163 6.03 1.56 5.70
N THR A 164 4.98 0.92 6.18
CA THR A 164 5.09 0.00 7.30
C THR A 164 5.81 -1.25 6.81
N PRO A 165 7.02 -1.56 7.33
CA PRO A 165 7.64 -2.84 7.01
C PRO A 165 6.70 -3.93 7.51
N ALA A 166 6.34 -4.87 6.62
CA ALA A 166 5.42 -5.94 6.98
C ALA A 166 5.81 -6.57 8.33
N ASP A 167 4.86 -6.66 9.26
CA ASP A 167 5.14 -7.15 10.60
C ASP A 167 5.39 -8.67 10.56
N TYR A 168 6.67 -9.04 10.52
CA TYR A 168 7.10 -10.44 10.55
C TYR A 168 7.28 -10.97 11.98
N SER A 169 6.92 -10.23 13.02
CA SER A 169 7.22 -10.58 14.42
C SER A 169 6.67 -11.96 14.81
N ASP A 170 5.43 -12.25 14.43
CA ASP A 170 4.77 -13.54 14.68
C ASP A 170 5.43 -14.69 13.91
N VAL A 171 5.78 -14.48 12.64
CA VAL A 171 6.48 -15.47 11.82
C VAL A 171 7.88 -15.73 12.38
N TRP A 172 8.58 -14.69 12.84
CA TRP A 172 9.86 -14.80 13.51
C TRP A 172 9.77 -15.56 14.82
N GLY A 173 8.71 -15.33 15.62
CA GLY A 173 8.43 -16.08 16.82
C GLY A 173 8.25 -17.58 16.54
N GLN A 174 7.47 -17.91 15.51
CA GLN A 174 7.27 -19.30 15.07
C GLN A 174 8.56 -19.93 14.52
N TRP A 175 9.36 -19.18 13.76
CA TRP A 175 10.67 -19.63 13.27
C TRP A 175 11.65 -19.91 14.40
N ARG A 176 11.69 -19.07 15.44
CA ARG A 176 12.52 -19.30 16.64
C ARG A 176 12.05 -20.52 17.44
N ALA A 177 10.73 -20.73 17.54
CA ALA A 177 10.18 -21.92 18.17
C ALA A 177 10.58 -23.19 17.39
N PHE A 178 10.46 -23.16 16.07
CA PHE A 178 10.92 -24.22 15.16
C PHE A 178 12.43 -24.48 15.27
N GLU A 179 13.26 -23.44 15.27
CA GLU A 179 14.72 -23.54 15.44
C GLU A 179 15.08 -24.19 16.77
N LYS A 180 14.39 -23.80 17.85
CA LYS A 180 14.59 -24.38 19.17
C LYS A 180 14.23 -25.86 19.18
N GLU A 181 13.07 -26.22 18.62
CA GLU A 181 12.58 -27.60 18.51
C GLU A 181 13.58 -28.49 17.76
N LEU A 182 14.08 -28.06 16.59
CA LEU A 182 15.10 -28.79 15.83
C LEU A 182 16.43 -28.95 16.58
N LYS A 183 16.86 -27.92 17.33
CA LYS A 183 18.10 -27.96 18.11
C LYS A 183 17.99 -28.87 19.34
N THR A 184 16.82 -28.95 19.96
CA THR A 184 16.62 -29.74 21.19
C THR A 184 16.17 -31.18 20.91
N GLU A 185 15.43 -31.41 19.83
CA GLU A 185 14.82 -32.71 19.51
C GLU A 185 15.55 -33.38 18.33
N THR A 186 16.75 -33.87 18.57
CA THR A 186 17.67 -34.37 17.51
C THR A 186 17.37 -35.77 16.98
N ARG A 187 16.17 -36.36 17.17
CA ARG A 187 15.95 -37.76 16.74
C ARG A 187 14.65 -38.09 16.01
N TYR A 188 13.62 -37.26 16.04
CA TYR A 188 12.37 -37.56 15.36
C TYR A 188 11.86 -36.34 14.61
N PHE A 189 11.47 -36.56 13.36
CA PHE A 189 10.84 -35.56 12.51
C PHE A 189 9.57 -35.09 13.22
N SER A 190 9.55 -33.86 13.74
CA SER A 190 8.44 -33.42 14.55
C SER A 190 7.23 -33.07 13.66
N PRO A 191 6.01 -33.52 14.00
CA PRO A 191 4.81 -33.17 13.24
C PRO A 191 4.58 -31.66 13.16
N ARG A 192 4.94 -30.92 14.21
CA ARG A 192 4.80 -29.47 14.31
C ARG A 192 5.76 -28.72 13.38
N ALA A 193 7.00 -29.18 13.26
CA ALA A 193 7.95 -28.67 12.27
C ALA A 193 7.47 -28.92 10.83
N ALA A 194 6.86 -30.09 10.58
CA ALA A 194 6.29 -30.40 9.27
C ALA A 194 5.08 -29.52 8.93
N GLU A 195 4.20 -29.23 9.91
CA GLU A 195 3.07 -28.31 9.74
C GLU A 195 3.53 -26.87 9.48
N PHE A 196 4.54 -26.39 10.21
CA PHE A 196 5.10 -25.06 9.99
C PHE A 196 5.73 -24.90 8.60
N LEU A 197 6.50 -25.90 8.14
CA LEU A 197 7.04 -25.91 6.78
C LEU A 197 5.92 -26.02 5.73
N LYS A 198 4.87 -26.80 5.98
CA LYS A 198 3.70 -26.85 5.11
C LYS A 198 2.99 -25.50 5.03
N MET A 199 2.89 -24.77 6.14
CA MET A 199 2.31 -23.43 6.16
C MET A 199 3.16 -22.46 5.31
N ILE A 200 4.48 -22.44 5.49
CA ILE A 200 5.39 -21.59 4.70
C ILE A 200 5.32 -21.92 3.21
N PHE A 201 5.22 -23.21 2.88
CA PHE A 201 5.26 -23.68 1.49
C PHE A 201 3.87 -23.96 0.89
N ALA A 202 2.77 -23.67 1.60
CA ALA A 202 1.41 -24.02 1.18
C ALA A 202 1.08 -23.40 -0.19
N ASP A 203 1.45 -22.14 -0.37
CA ASP A 203 1.12 -21.37 -1.57
C ASP A 203 2.18 -21.50 -2.65
N LEU A 204 3.32 -22.11 -2.37
CA LEU A 204 4.39 -22.25 -3.37
C LEU A 204 3.97 -23.15 -4.54
N ALA A 205 3.03 -24.08 -4.30
CA ALA A 205 2.45 -24.91 -5.35
C ALA A 205 1.42 -24.17 -6.23
N THR A 206 0.80 -23.10 -5.72
CA THR A 206 -0.23 -22.32 -6.43
C THR A 206 0.39 -21.19 -7.25
N LEU A 207 1.60 -20.76 -6.91
CA LEU A 207 2.35 -19.74 -7.64
C LEU A 207 2.75 -20.22 -9.05
N LYS A 208 2.42 -19.37 -10.04
CA LYS A 208 2.80 -19.55 -11.45
C LYS A 208 3.74 -18.43 -11.86
N THR A 209 4.71 -18.78 -12.70
CA THR A 209 5.55 -17.78 -13.40
C THR A 209 4.68 -16.97 -14.38
N ARG A 210 5.14 -15.78 -14.79
CA ARG A 210 4.49 -14.94 -15.84
C ARG A 210 4.12 -15.72 -17.11
N ASP A 211 4.87 -16.77 -17.44
CA ASP A 211 4.61 -17.70 -18.55
C ASP A 211 3.58 -18.82 -18.24
N GLY A 212 2.88 -18.76 -17.10
CA GLY A 212 1.90 -19.77 -16.66
C GLY A 212 2.48 -21.10 -16.18
N LYS A 213 3.81 -21.22 -16.05
CA LYS A 213 4.48 -22.44 -15.60
C LYS A 213 4.46 -22.54 -14.07
N SER A 214 4.26 -23.74 -13.55
CA SER A 214 4.34 -23.97 -12.09
C SER A 214 5.79 -23.87 -11.62
N LEU A 215 6.00 -23.23 -10.47
CA LEU A 215 7.31 -23.14 -9.81
C LEU A 215 7.73 -24.47 -9.18
N VAL A 216 6.78 -25.40 -8.96
CA VAL A 216 7.04 -26.71 -8.39
C VAL A 216 7.06 -27.76 -9.50
N ILE A 217 8.23 -28.32 -9.77
CA ILE A 217 8.41 -29.41 -10.72
C ILE A 217 8.52 -30.71 -9.91
N GLU A 218 7.65 -31.69 -10.18
CA GLU A 218 7.82 -33.03 -9.62
C GLU A 218 9.12 -33.64 -10.16
N ALA A 219 10.09 -33.85 -9.26
CA ALA A 219 11.25 -34.67 -9.59
C ALA A 219 10.76 -36.12 -9.78
N GLY A 220 10.67 -36.57 -11.03
CA GLY A 220 10.23 -37.92 -11.40
C GLY A 220 11.04 -39.03 -10.72
N PRO A 221 10.60 -40.31 -10.82
CA PRO A 221 11.11 -41.41 -10.01
C PRO A 221 12.62 -41.55 -10.20
N ILE A 222 13.35 -41.22 -9.14
CA ILE A 222 14.81 -41.32 -9.08
C ILE A 222 15.16 -42.79 -9.41
N PRO A 223 15.92 -43.08 -10.48
CA PRO A 223 16.42 -44.42 -10.70
C PRO A 223 17.33 -44.77 -9.53
N ARG A 224 16.90 -45.72 -8.69
CA ARG A 224 17.62 -46.36 -7.57
C ARG A 224 18.95 -45.69 -7.21
N LEU A 225 18.93 -44.79 -6.22
CA LEU A 225 20.15 -44.38 -5.53
C LEU A 225 20.75 -45.61 -4.87
N ARG A 226 21.76 -46.22 -5.52
CA ARG A 226 22.64 -47.18 -4.87
C ARG A 226 23.38 -46.45 -3.76
N SER A 227 23.28 -47.00 -2.56
CA SER A 227 23.91 -46.53 -1.34
C SER A 227 25.41 -46.31 -1.52
N SER A 228 25.83 -45.05 -1.59
CA SER A 228 26.96 -44.51 -0.83
C SER A 228 27.09 -43.03 -1.14
N THR A 229 26.90 -42.19 -0.11
CA THR A 229 27.28 -40.76 -0.08
C THR A 229 26.72 -39.88 -1.21
N ALA A 230 25.53 -39.30 -1.00
CA ALA A 230 25.02 -38.22 -1.84
C ALA A 230 24.58 -37.04 -0.95
N HIS A 231 25.43 -36.01 -0.86
CA HIS A 231 24.99 -34.66 -0.52
C HIS A 231 24.18 -34.15 -1.71
N ALA A 232 22.85 -34.20 -1.60
CA ALA A 232 21.96 -33.63 -2.60
C ALA A 232 21.92 -32.10 -2.43
N ILE A 233 22.73 -31.40 -3.23
CA ILE A 233 22.66 -29.95 -3.36
C ILE A 233 21.45 -29.62 -4.23
N LEU A 234 20.37 -29.13 -3.62
CA LEU A 234 19.28 -28.46 -4.32
C LEU A 234 19.87 -27.21 -5.01
N ARG A 235 20.02 -27.24 -6.33
CA ARG A 235 20.25 -26.03 -7.12
C ARG A 235 18.89 -25.39 -7.39
N LEU A 236 18.48 -24.45 -6.55
CA LEU A 236 17.56 -23.41 -6.97
C LEU A 236 18.26 -22.60 -8.06
N LYS A 237 17.75 -22.66 -9.29
CA LYS A 237 18.03 -21.63 -10.29
C LYS A 237 17.08 -20.49 -10.00
N VAL A 238 17.58 -19.51 -9.27
CA VAL A 238 17.01 -18.15 -9.28
C VAL A 238 17.39 -17.56 -10.63
N LEU A 239 16.40 -17.22 -11.45
CA LEU A 239 16.56 -16.36 -12.63
C LEU A 239 15.92 -15.01 -12.28
#